data_AF-Q0N3S6-F1
#
_entry.id   AF-Q0N3S6-F1
#
_cell.length_a   1.000
_cell.length_b   1.000
_cell.length_c   1.000
_cell.angle_alpha   90.00
_cell.angle_beta   90.00
_cell.angle_gamma   90.00
#
_symmetry.space_group_name_H-M   'P 1'
#
loop_
_entity.id
_entity.type
_entity.pdbx_description
1 polymer ?
#
loop_
_entity_poly.entity_id
_entity_poly.type
_entity_poly.pdbx_seq_one_letter_code
_entity_poly.pdbx_strand_id
1 'polypeptide(L)' 'DEVVDESCWSNLDYCKNTKNWYCYGKAVAEKSAWDEAKARGVDLVVVNPVLVLGPLLQTTMNASTIHILKYLTGSA' A
#
# COMPACT_ATOMS: atom_id res chain seq x y z
N ASP A 1 -8.95 6.76 19.70
CA ASP A 1 -8.51 5.96 18.55
C ASP A 1 -9.69 5.39 17.83
N GLU A 2 -9.70 5.54 16.51
CA GLU A 2 -10.66 4.87 15.63
C GLU A 2 -10.03 3.58 15.11
N VAL A 3 -10.84 2.54 14.96
CA VAL A 3 -10.40 1.27 14.37
C VAL A 3 -10.22 1.48 12.88
N VAL A 4 -9.04 1.13 12.35
CA VAL A 4 -8.79 1.20 10.91
C VAL A 4 -9.51 0.04 10.22
N ASP A 5 -10.41 0.37 9.30
CA ASP A 5 -11.19 -0.56 8.48
C ASP A 5 -11.17 -0.12 7.00
N GLU A 6 -11.94 -0.80 6.15
CA GLU A 6 -12.01 -0.54 4.70
C GLU A 6 -12.65 0.81 4.33
N SER A 7 -13.30 1.50 5.28
CA SER A 7 -13.83 2.84 5.06
C SER A 7 -12.74 3.92 5.15
N CYS A 8 -11.58 3.59 5.69
CA CYS A 8 -10.46 4.51 5.89
C CYS A 8 -9.68 4.78 4.60
N TRP A 9 -9.63 6.05 4.19
CA TRP A 9 -8.84 6.49 3.04
C TRP A 9 -7.64 7.36 3.43
N SER A 10 -6.52 7.19 2.73
CA SER A 10 -5.35 8.03 2.90
C SER A 10 -5.63 9.50 2.53
N ASN A 11 -5.15 10.43 3.38
CA ASN A 11 -5.14 11.86 3.05
C ASN A 11 -4.01 12.16 2.05
N LEU A 12 -4.39 12.50 0.82
CA LEU A 12 -3.46 12.71 -0.29
C LEU A 12 -2.54 13.92 -0.07
N ASP A 13 -3.02 14.98 0.57
CA ASP A 13 -2.21 16.18 0.85
C ASP A 13 -1.18 15.89 1.93
N TYR A 14 -1.55 15.11 2.96
CA TYR A 14 -0.61 14.62 3.95
C TYR A 14 0.50 13.78 3.30
N CYS A 15 0.15 12.85 2.39
CA CYS A 15 1.15 12.07 1.67
C CYS A 15 2.09 12.95 0.83
N LYS A 16 1.57 13.98 0.14
CA LYS A 16 2.39 14.94 -0.61
C LYS A 16 3.32 15.74 0.30
N ASN A 17 2.78 16.31 1.38
CA ASN A 17 3.50 17.19 2.30
C ASN A 17 4.62 16.45 3.04
N THR A 18 4.41 15.17 3.33
CA THR A 18 5.42 14.27 3.95
C THR A 18 6.30 13.56 2.93
N LYS A 19 6.13 13.83 1.62
CA LYS A 19 6.84 13.15 0.51
C LYS A 19 6.68 11.63 0.53
N ASN A 20 5.57 11.12 1.07
CA ASN A 20 5.24 9.70 1.09
C ASN A 20 4.62 9.27 -0.25
N TRP A 21 5.46 9.31 -1.29
CA TRP A 21 5.05 9.13 -2.68
C TRP A 21 4.53 7.72 -2.98
N TYR A 22 5.02 6.71 -2.26
CA TYR A 22 4.50 5.33 -2.41
C TYR A 22 3.05 5.24 -1.94
N CYS A 23 2.73 5.75 -0.75
CA CYS A 23 1.35 5.79 -0.24
C CYS A 23 0.45 6.64 -1.13
N TYR A 24 0.94 7.81 -1.58
CA TYR A 24 0.21 8.65 -2.52
C TYR A 24 -0.13 7.91 -3.82
N GLY A 25 0.87 7.27 -4.43
CA GLY A 25 0.71 6.54 -5.69
C GLY A 25 -0.28 5.38 -5.55
N LYS A 26 -0.20 4.61 -4.46
CA LYS A 26 -1.16 3.51 -4.19
C LYS A 26 -2.59 4.02 -4.02
N ALA A 27 -2.79 5.09 -3.24
CA ALA A 27 -4.11 5.65 -3.01
C ALA A 27 -4.74 6.25 -4.28
N VAL A 28 -3.95 6.94 -5.11
CA VAL A 28 -4.44 7.47 -6.40
C VAL A 28 -4.77 6.33 -7.36
N ALA A 29 -3.89 5.33 -7.48
CA ALA A 29 -4.13 4.19 -8.36
C ALA A 29 -5.40 3.42 -7.99
N GLU A 30 -5.65 3.20 -6.70
CA GLU A 30 -6.87 2.53 -6.23
C GLU A 30 -8.13 3.33 -6.55
N LYS A 31 -8.14 4.65 -6.28
CA LYS A 31 -9.28 5.52 -6.63
C LYS A 31 -9.56 5.51 -8.14
N SER A 32 -8.51 5.62 -8.96
CA SER A 32 -8.64 5.55 -10.41
C SER A 32 -9.17 4.19 -10.88
N ALA A 33 -8.75 3.09 -10.25
CA ALA A 33 -9.26 1.76 -10.59
C ALA A 33 -10.77 1.64 -10.28
N TRP A 34 -11.24 2.19 -9.15
CA TRP A 34 -12.67 2.23 -8.81
C TRP A 34 -13.49 3.05 -9.82
N ASP A 35 -12.99 4.23 -10.20
CA ASP A 35 -13.66 5.09 -11.20
C ASP A 35 -13.75 4.40 -12.56
N GLU A 36 -12.67 3.77 -13.02
CA GLU A 36 -12.63 3.03 -14.29
C GLU A 36 -13.51 1.79 -14.27
N ALA A 37 -13.51 1.03 -13.17
CA ALA A 37 -14.36 -0.16 -13.02
C ALA A 37 -15.85 0.22 -13.10
N LYS A 38 -16.25 1.30 -12.42
CA LYS A 38 -17.61 1.84 -12.50
C LYS A 38 -17.96 2.31 -13.90
N ALA A 39 -17.06 3.02 -14.58
CA ALA A 39 -17.29 3.52 -15.93
C ALA A 39 -17.43 2.38 -16.96
N ARG A 40 -16.75 1.26 -16.74
CA ARG A 40 -16.73 0.12 -17.66
C ARG A 40 -17.70 -1.00 -17.29
N GLY A 41 -18.36 -0.91 -16.13
CA GLY A 41 -19.21 -1.98 -15.61
C GLY A 41 -18.44 -3.25 -15.25
N VAL A 42 -17.19 -3.11 -14.79
CA VAL A 42 -16.36 -4.23 -14.33
C VAL A 42 -16.59 -4.44 -12.83
N ASP A 43 -16.82 -5.70 -12.43
CA ASP A 43 -16.84 -6.07 -11.02
C ASP A 43 -15.41 -6.10 -10.47
N LEU A 44 -15.11 -5.18 -9.55
CA LEU A 44 -13.78 -4.98 -8.99
C LEU A 44 -13.80 -5.23 -7.48
N VAL A 45 -12.83 -6.02 -7.02
CA VAL A 45 -12.48 -6.17 -5.61
C VAL A 45 -11.02 -5.80 -5.42
N VAL A 46 -10.72 -5.17 -4.29
CA VAL A 46 -9.37 -4.73 -3.92
C VAL A 46 -8.94 -5.45 -2.64
N VAL A 47 -7.64 -5.78 -2.58
CA VAL A 47 -7.01 -6.32 -1.37
C VAL A 47 -5.93 -5.35 -0.94
N ASN A 48 -6.00 -4.88 0.31
CA ASN A 48 -5.09 -3.89 0.88
C ASN A 48 -4.16 -4.56 1.92
N PRO A 49 -3.05 -5.20 1.50
CA PRO A 49 -2.11 -5.82 2.42
C PRO A 49 -1.22 -4.77 3.12
N VAL A 50 -0.70 -5.14 4.28
CA VAL A 50 0.33 -4.40 5.01
C VAL A 50 1.74 -4.89 4.61
N LEU A 51 2.76 -4.70 5.45
CA LEU A 51 4.07 -5.32 5.24
C LEU A 51 3.92 -6.85 5.18
N VAL A 52 4.24 -7.43 4.02
CA VAL A 52 4.08 -8.87 3.76
C VAL A 52 5.36 -9.62 4.06
N LEU A 53 5.23 -10.76 4.75
CA LEU A 53 6.31 -11.69 5.06
C LEU A 53 5.95 -13.11 4.64
N GLY A 54 6.96 -13.90 4.33
CA GLY A 54 6.82 -15.30 3.93
C GLY A 54 7.98 -15.79 3.07
N PRO A 55 7.90 -17.04 2.58
CA PRO A 55 8.90 -17.58 1.66
C PRO A 55 9.02 -16.72 0.39
N LEU A 56 10.24 -16.33 0.03
CA LEU A 56 10.52 -15.60 -1.20
C LEU A 56 10.68 -16.61 -2.34
N LEU A 57 9.78 -16.55 -3.32
CA LEU A 57 9.90 -17.38 -4.54
C LEU A 57 10.88 -16.75 -5.55
N GLN A 58 11.05 -15.43 -5.48
CA GLN A 58 12.04 -14.70 -6.24
C GLN A 58 13.40 -14.69 -5.52
N THR A 59 14.49 -14.51 -6.28
CA THR A 59 15.87 -14.51 -5.74
C THR A 59 16.25 -13.22 -5.00
N THR A 60 15.44 -12.16 -5.12
CA THR A 60 15.70 -10.85 -4.53
C THR A 60 14.74 -10.52 -3.38
N MET A 61 15.20 -9.70 -2.43
CA MET A 61 14.33 -9.26 -1.35
C MET A 61 13.34 -8.20 -1.83
N ASN A 62 12.08 -8.34 -1.42
CA ASN A 62 11.08 -7.30 -1.64
C ASN A 62 11.19 -6.18 -0.58
N ALA A 63 10.54 -5.05 -0.83
CA ALA A 63 10.59 -3.89 0.06
C ALA A 63 10.14 -4.20 1.50
N SER A 64 9.10 -5.03 1.68
CA SER A 64 8.58 -5.40 3.00
C SER A 64 9.60 -6.21 3.81
N THR A 65 10.24 -7.19 3.19
CA THR A 65 11.26 -8.02 3.86
C THR A 65 12.52 -7.22 4.15
N ILE A 66 12.92 -6.30 3.26
CA ILE A 66 14.02 -5.35 3.52
C ILE A 66 13.69 -4.48 4.73
N HIS A 67 12.45 -3.98 4.83
CA HIS A 67 12.05 -3.15 5.95
C HIS A 67 12.19 -3.88 7.30
N ILE A 68 11.78 -5.15 7.36
CA ILE A 68 11.98 -5.98 8.56
C ILE A 68 13.45 -6.29 8.82
N LEU A 69 14.23 -6.58 7.77
CA LEU A 69 15.66 -6.86 7.90
C LEU A 69 16.40 -5.72 8.62
N LYS A 70 16.03 -4.46 8.37
CA LYS A 70 16.64 -3.30 9.03
C LYS A 70 16.58 -3.38 10.56
N TYR A 71 15.48 -3.88 11.12
CA TYR A 71 15.35 -4.07 12.56
C TYR A 71 16.26 -5.19 13.08
N LEU A 72 16.40 -6.28 12.32
CA LEU A 72 17.24 -7.41 12.68
C LEU A 72 18.73 -7.07 12.63
N THR A 73 19.12 -6.17 11.74
CA THR A 73 20.51 -5.72 11.59
C THR A 73 20.84 -4.46 12.39
N GLY A 74 19.87 -3.87 13.09
CA GLY A 74 20.05 -2.64 13.86
C GLY A 74 20.28 -1.38 13.01
N SER A 75 19.84 -1.40 11.75
CA SER A 75 19.96 -0.26 10.81
C SER A 75 18.63 0.49 10.60
N ALA A 76 17.64 0.23 11.47
CA ALA A 76 16.34 0.91 11.48
C ALA A 76 16.43 2.24 12.25
#